data_AF-A0A9E2NZB4-F1
#
_entry.id   AF-A0A9E2NZB4-F1
#
_cell.length_a   1.000
_cell.length_b   1.000
_cell.length_c   1.000
_cell.angle_alpha   90.00
_cell.angle_beta   90.00
_cell.angle_gamma   90.00
#
_symmetry.space_group_name_H-M   'P 1'
#
loop_
_entity.id
_entity.type
_entity.pdbx_description
1 polymer ?
#
loop_
_entity_poly.entity_id
_entity_poly.type
_entity_poly.pdbx_seq_one_letter_code
_entity_poly.pdbx_strand_id
1 'polypeptide(L)'
;MKREKDPLIAARKLLQARRFHSAILLLQDRELEYHTDFEFYYYLGLACLYVNDIGGASFYFNKARKISVLDTRLLIAQAAIFLKRGATDEAVEYYLNILDDDPNNKIASEGLKFIKQLSQKPDMLSEWIATNKIKRFYPPLGIHPLIGKLFGLVCIICVAAGGVLFALQYYEARKPPQRADLSAFVLSVDQRNNALQQDLSGSQYRYILNAREVNETYEKAQEYFQKEEDNLAQREINKLLNSNASVAIQQNARLLMQYFVEPSFDTFKTGFTYSQVAEDIYLYLDCWVMWSGRIANSEVTDTSYSCDLLVGYENQKRVEGIVPLVFDSAMNLDPSLPITVLGKISLTENGKLYLKGKSVYQSVDGSTL
;
A
#
# COMPACT_ATOMS: atom_id res chain seq x y z
N MET A 1 -14.57 43.71 13.17
CA MET A 1 -15.36 43.27 14.34
C MET A 1 -15.27 41.75 14.45
N LYS A 2 -14.48 41.23 15.39
CA LYS A 2 -14.39 39.79 15.66
C LYS A 2 -15.78 39.32 16.11
N ARG A 3 -16.35 38.29 15.46
CA ARG A 3 -17.56 37.59 15.94
C ARG A 3 -17.38 37.31 17.43
N GLU A 4 -18.11 38.04 18.27
CA GLU A 4 -18.13 37.77 19.70
C GLU A 4 -18.65 36.34 19.84
N LYS A 5 -17.77 35.43 20.28
CA LYS A 5 -18.18 34.04 20.50
C LYS A 5 -19.26 34.11 21.57
N ASP A 6 -20.43 33.57 21.26
CA ASP A 6 -21.57 33.47 22.16
C ASP A 6 -21.07 33.18 23.61
N PRO A 7 -21.35 34.09 24.56
CA PRO A 7 -20.84 34.01 25.92
C PRO A 7 -21.23 32.70 26.61
N LEU A 8 -22.35 32.08 26.22
CA LEU A 8 -22.79 30.78 26.73
C LEU A 8 -21.86 29.65 26.30
N ILE A 9 -21.37 29.68 25.06
CA ILE A 9 -20.37 28.72 24.55
C ILE A 9 -19.04 28.90 25.30
N ALA A 10 -18.66 30.15 25.57
CA ALA A 10 -17.45 30.45 26.34
C ALA A 10 -17.58 29.97 27.80
N ALA A 11 -18.72 30.22 28.45
CA ALA A 11 -19.00 29.74 29.80
C ALA A 11 -18.99 28.21 29.89
N ARG A 12 -19.63 27.51 28.95
CA ARG A 12 -19.59 26.05 28.86
C ARG A 12 -18.16 25.50 28.76
N LYS A 13 -17.29 26.15 27.97
CA LYS A 13 -15.87 25.78 27.86
C LYS A 13 -15.10 26.01 29.16
N LEU A 14 -15.39 27.10 29.88
CA LEU A 14 -14.80 27.37 31.18
C LEU A 14 -15.22 26.32 32.22
N LEU A 15 -16.49 25.91 32.23
CA LEU A 15 -17.00 24.81 33.06
C LEU A 15 -16.32 23.47 32.72
N GLN A 16 -16.17 23.14 31.45
CA GLN A 16 -15.42 21.95 30.98
C GLN A 16 -13.95 21.99 31.43
N ALA A 17 -13.34 23.17 31.40
CA ALA A 17 -11.98 23.41 31.88
C ALA A 17 -11.87 23.55 33.41
N ARG A 18 -12.97 23.36 34.16
CA ARG A 18 -13.04 23.49 35.64
C ARG A 18 -12.66 24.88 36.16
N ARG A 19 -12.77 25.92 35.33
CA ARG A 19 -12.53 27.33 35.67
C ARG A 19 -13.84 28.01 36.10
N PHE A 20 -14.38 27.55 37.23
CA PHE A 20 -15.72 27.96 37.67
C PHE A 20 -15.84 29.45 38.01
N HIS A 21 -14.87 30.03 38.73
CA HIS A 21 -14.87 31.45 39.06
C HIS A 21 -14.89 32.34 37.81
N SER A 22 -14.11 31.98 36.78
CA SER A 22 -14.11 32.70 35.51
C SER A 22 -15.45 32.57 34.77
N ALA A 23 -16.13 31.42 34.88
CA ALA A 23 -17.46 31.22 34.31
C ALA A 23 -18.51 32.09 35.02
N ILE A 24 -18.42 32.20 36.36
CA ILE A 24 -19.30 33.06 37.17
C ILE A 24 -19.13 34.53 36.75
N LEU A 25 -17.90 35.03 36.76
CA LEU A 25 -17.61 36.42 36.39
C LEU A 25 -18.08 36.78 34.97
N LEU A 26 -17.85 35.88 34.01
CA LEU A 26 -18.28 36.08 32.62
C LEU A 26 -19.80 36.20 32.47
N LEU A 27 -20.55 35.40 33.23
CA LEU A 27 -22.00 35.35 33.12
C LEU A 27 -22.68 36.44 33.97
N GLN A 28 -22.19 36.76 35.17
CA GLN A 28 -22.80 37.78 36.04
C GLN A 28 -22.85 39.17 35.39
N ASP A 29 -21.82 39.54 34.63
CA ASP A 29 -21.75 40.83 33.92
C ASP A 29 -22.84 40.97 32.83
N ARG A 30 -23.50 39.86 32.46
CA ARG A 30 -24.47 39.79 31.34
C ARG A 30 -25.88 39.39 31.78
N GLU A 31 -26.21 39.49 33.07
CA GLU A 31 -27.50 39.03 33.60
C GLU A 31 -28.71 39.73 32.96
N LEU A 32 -28.60 41.01 32.61
CA LEU A 32 -29.68 41.77 31.95
C LEU A 32 -29.97 41.26 30.52
N GLU A 33 -28.93 40.84 29.80
CA GLU A 33 -29.03 40.40 28.40
C GLU A 33 -29.66 39.01 28.28
N TYR A 34 -29.39 38.10 29.23
CA TYR A 34 -29.80 36.69 29.18
C TYR A 34 -30.86 36.33 30.23
N HIS A 35 -31.66 37.30 30.69
CA HIS A 35 -32.60 37.12 31.82
C HIS A 35 -33.76 36.13 31.56
N THR A 36 -33.96 35.69 30.32
CA THR A 36 -34.95 34.66 29.94
C THR A 36 -34.31 33.35 29.46
N ASP A 37 -32.98 33.24 29.48
CA ASP A 37 -32.27 32.09 28.93
C ASP A 37 -32.04 31.01 30.00
N PHE A 38 -32.41 29.77 29.67
CA PHE A 38 -32.24 28.63 30.57
C PHE A 38 -30.78 28.27 30.80
N GLU A 39 -29.97 28.17 29.73
CA GLU A 39 -28.58 27.73 29.79
C GLU A 39 -27.73 28.75 30.56
N PHE A 40 -28.05 30.03 30.45
CA PHE A 40 -27.44 31.09 31.25
C PHE A 40 -27.55 30.82 32.75
N TYR A 41 -28.78 30.67 33.25
CA TYR A 41 -29.01 30.41 34.68
C TYR A 41 -28.55 29.02 35.11
N TYR A 42 -28.68 28.03 34.24
CA TYR A 42 -28.18 26.69 34.51
C TYR A 42 -26.65 26.67 34.66
N TYR A 43 -25.89 27.32 33.78
CA TYR A 43 -24.43 27.39 33.88
C TYR A 43 -23.94 28.21 35.06
N LEU A 44 -24.61 29.31 35.40
CA LEU A 44 -24.34 30.05 36.64
C LEU A 44 -24.56 29.19 37.88
N GLY A 45 -25.73 28.54 37.97
CA GLY A 45 -26.06 27.65 39.08
C GLY A 45 -25.09 26.48 39.19
N LEU A 46 -24.69 25.91 38.05
CA LEU A 46 -23.71 24.82 37.99
C LEU A 46 -22.33 25.29 38.45
N ALA A 47 -21.87 26.47 38.02
CA ALA A 47 -20.61 27.03 38.47
C ALA A 47 -20.61 27.26 39.99
N CYS A 48 -21.67 27.86 40.55
CA CYS A 48 -21.85 28.04 42.00
C CYS A 48 -21.84 26.70 42.74
N LEU A 49 -22.56 25.69 42.24
CA LEU A 49 -22.64 24.36 42.84
C LEU A 49 -21.25 23.71 42.97
N TYR A 50 -20.42 23.83 41.92
CA TYR A 50 -19.06 23.29 41.90
C TYR A 50 -18.05 24.08 42.74
N VAL A 51 -18.28 25.38 42.95
CA VAL A 51 -17.52 26.24 43.88
C VAL A 51 -17.97 26.08 45.34
N ASN A 52 -18.99 25.25 45.61
CA ASN A 52 -19.57 25.03 46.93
C ASN A 52 -20.46 26.18 47.43
N ASP A 53 -20.83 27.13 46.56
CA ASP A 53 -21.81 28.17 46.86
C ASP A 53 -23.24 27.64 46.64
N ILE A 54 -23.78 27.03 47.70
CA ILE A 54 -25.12 26.43 47.66
C ILE A 54 -26.24 27.46 47.60
N GLY A 55 -26.02 28.65 48.17
CA GLY A 55 -26.96 29.76 48.11
C GLY A 55 -27.13 30.26 46.69
N GLY A 56 -26.03 30.60 46.04
CA GLY A 56 -26.01 31.02 44.62
C GLY A 56 -26.53 29.93 43.69
N ALA A 57 -26.11 28.67 43.90
CA ALA A 57 -26.59 27.55 43.10
C ALA A 57 -28.12 27.41 43.16
N SER A 58 -28.69 27.44 44.37
CA SER A 58 -30.15 27.34 44.56
C SER A 58 -30.89 28.51 43.92
N PHE A 59 -30.35 29.73 44.07
CA PHE A 59 -30.93 30.94 43.48
C PHE A 59 -31.02 30.84 41.96
N TYR A 60 -29.92 30.51 41.28
CA TYR A 60 -29.90 30.43 39.82
C TYR A 60 -30.65 29.21 39.28
N PHE A 61 -30.59 28.05 39.94
CA PHE A 61 -31.42 26.90 39.53
C PHE A 61 -32.91 27.16 39.69
N ASN A 62 -33.34 27.92 40.70
CA ASN A 62 -34.74 28.34 40.80
C ASN A 62 -35.15 29.28 39.67
N LYS A 63 -34.25 30.16 39.19
CA LYS A 63 -34.50 30.96 37.98
C LYS A 63 -34.59 30.07 36.73
N ALA A 64 -33.66 29.13 36.56
CA ALA A 64 -33.67 28.16 35.46
C ALA A 64 -34.96 27.32 35.45
N ARG A 65 -35.44 26.91 36.62
CA ARG A 65 -36.67 26.10 36.76
C ARG A 65 -37.93 26.83 36.31
N LYS A 66 -37.99 28.16 36.44
CA LYS A 66 -39.11 28.96 35.92
C LYS A 66 -39.19 28.92 34.40
N ILE A 67 -38.09 28.61 33.72
CA ILE A 67 -38.00 28.54 32.26
C ILE A 67 -38.22 27.09 31.79
N SER A 68 -37.54 26.12 32.39
CA SER A 68 -37.72 24.69 32.09
C SER A 68 -37.82 23.87 33.36
N VAL A 69 -39.00 23.30 33.60
CA VAL A 69 -39.32 22.57 34.84
C VAL A 69 -38.78 21.14 34.83
N LEU A 70 -38.72 20.50 33.66
CA LEU A 70 -38.42 19.07 33.49
C LEU A 70 -37.05 18.81 32.85
N ASP A 71 -36.15 19.79 32.80
CA ASP A 71 -34.78 19.52 32.31
C ASP A 71 -34.05 18.56 33.25
N THR A 72 -33.67 17.39 32.75
CA THR A 72 -33.02 16.33 33.52
C THR A 72 -31.75 16.80 34.22
N ARG A 73 -30.97 17.70 33.58
CA ARG A 73 -29.70 18.19 34.15
C ARG A 73 -29.97 19.11 35.33
N LEU A 74 -31.00 19.94 35.23
CA LEU A 74 -31.48 20.77 36.33
C LEU A 74 -32.00 19.91 37.49
N LEU A 75 -32.81 18.88 37.22
CA LEU A 75 -33.33 17.98 38.26
C LEU A 75 -32.18 17.27 38.99
N ILE A 76 -31.15 16.79 38.27
CA ILE A 76 -29.94 16.21 38.88
C ILE A 76 -29.25 17.24 39.79
N ALA A 77 -29.12 18.48 39.33
CA ALA A 77 -28.48 19.55 40.11
C ALA A 77 -29.25 19.87 41.39
N GLN A 78 -30.58 19.88 41.33
CA GLN A 78 -31.44 20.13 42.48
C GLN A 78 -31.43 18.95 43.46
N ALA A 79 -31.51 17.71 42.97
CA ALA A 79 -31.35 16.50 43.79
C ALA A 79 -30.02 16.52 44.56
N ALA A 80 -28.92 16.92 43.89
CA ALA A 80 -27.61 17.04 44.51
C ALA A 80 -27.56 18.12 45.61
N ILE A 81 -28.29 19.23 45.45
CA ILE A 81 -28.42 20.27 46.48
C ILE A 81 -29.17 19.74 47.70
N PHE A 82 -30.30 19.06 47.50
CA PHE A 82 -31.09 18.46 48.58
C PHE A 82 -30.28 17.41 49.34
N LEU A 83 -29.60 16.53 48.61
CA LEU A 83 -28.73 15.52 49.19
C LEU A 83 -27.63 16.14 50.06
N LYS A 84 -27.03 17.23 49.60
CA LYS A 84 -25.99 17.96 50.35
C LYS A 84 -26.50 18.71 51.57
N ARG A 85 -27.80 19.04 51.60
CA ARG A 85 -28.47 19.62 52.77
C ARG A 85 -28.95 18.58 53.77
N GLY A 86 -28.83 17.28 53.45
CA GLY A 86 -29.40 16.20 54.27
C GLY A 86 -30.91 16.01 54.07
N ALA A 87 -31.50 16.72 53.12
CA ALA A 87 -32.90 16.60 52.72
C ALA A 87 -33.05 15.40 51.77
N THR A 88 -32.98 14.18 52.33
CA THR A 88 -32.97 12.94 51.54
C THR A 88 -34.30 12.62 50.89
N ASP A 89 -35.41 12.98 51.53
CA ASP A 89 -36.76 12.67 51.05
C ASP A 89 -37.05 13.46 49.77
N GLU A 90 -36.72 14.75 49.76
CA GLU A 90 -36.80 15.59 48.58
C GLU A 90 -35.84 15.07 47.50
N ALA A 91 -34.60 14.72 47.86
CA ALA A 91 -33.65 14.18 46.87
C ALA A 91 -34.17 12.89 46.19
N VAL A 92 -34.85 12.00 46.93
CA VAL A 92 -35.49 10.80 46.37
C VAL A 92 -36.55 11.19 45.34
N GLU A 93 -37.40 12.16 45.64
CA GLU A 93 -38.46 12.62 44.75
C GLU A 93 -37.89 13.12 43.40
N TYR A 94 -36.82 13.93 43.42
CA TYR A 94 -36.15 14.36 42.18
C TYR A 94 -35.53 13.19 41.40
N TYR A 95 -34.90 12.23 42.08
CA TYR A 95 -34.31 11.08 41.39
C TYR A 95 -35.36 10.15 40.78
N LEU A 96 -36.50 9.95 41.43
CA LEU A 96 -37.62 9.19 40.86
C LEU A 96 -38.17 9.91 39.62
N ASN A 97 -38.42 11.22 39.70
CA ASN A 97 -38.86 12.01 38.55
C ASN A 97 -37.88 11.91 37.36
N ILE A 98 -36.57 11.89 37.61
CA ILE A 98 -35.57 11.69 36.54
C ILE A 98 -35.68 10.30 35.91
N LEU A 99 -35.92 9.26 36.70
CA LEU A 99 -36.00 7.88 36.22
C LEU A 99 -37.33 7.57 35.53
N ASP A 100 -38.40 8.30 35.85
CA ASP A 100 -39.66 8.24 35.13
C ASP A 100 -39.49 8.70 33.66
N ASP A 101 -38.69 9.74 33.43
CA ASP A 101 -38.39 10.27 32.09
C ASP A 101 -37.19 9.58 31.40
N ASP A 102 -36.13 9.24 32.13
CA ASP A 102 -34.91 8.56 31.65
C ASP A 102 -34.56 7.36 32.56
N PRO A 103 -35.15 6.17 32.30
CA PRO A 103 -34.94 4.98 33.13
C PRO A 103 -33.49 4.49 33.21
N ASN A 104 -32.65 4.88 32.24
CA ASN A 104 -31.25 4.48 32.17
C ASN A 104 -30.29 5.52 32.77
N ASN A 105 -30.83 6.55 33.45
CA ASN A 105 -30.02 7.59 34.05
C ASN A 105 -29.15 7.05 35.19
N LYS A 106 -27.85 6.90 34.91
CA LYS A 106 -26.88 6.33 35.87
C LYS A 106 -26.77 7.17 37.15
N ILE A 107 -26.84 8.49 37.04
CA ILE A 107 -26.68 9.38 38.20
C ILE A 107 -27.86 9.23 39.16
N ALA A 108 -29.08 9.22 38.64
CA ALA A 108 -30.28 9.04 39.48
C ALA A 108 -30.35 7.65 40.10
N SER A 109 -30.05 6.58 39.34
CA SER A 109 -29.99 5.21 39.87
C SER A 109 -28.93 5.07 40.97
N GLU A 110 -27.74 5.63 40.78
CA GLU A 110 -26.69 5.63 41.81
C GLU A 110 -27.05 6.49 43.01
N GLY A 111 -27.74 7.62 42.82
CA GLY A 111 -28.22 8.50 43.86
C GLY A 111 -29.20 7.82 44.81
N LEU A 112 -30.20 7.11 44.28
CA LEU A 112 -31.14 6.33 45.10
C LEU A 112 -30.47 5.18 45.85
N LYS A 113 -29.53 4.47 45.19
CA LYS A 113 -28.73 3.43 45.85
C LYS A 113 -27.91 4.01 47.01
N PHE A 114 -27.33 5.19 46.82
CA PHE A 114 -26.57 5.88 47.85
C PHE A 114 -27.48 6.29 49.02
N ILE A 115 -28.65 6.89 48.77
CA ILE A 115 -29.61 7.26 49.82
C ILE A 115 -30.05 6.02 50.61
N LYS A 116 -30.33 4.90 49.94
CA LYS A 116 -30.65 3.63 50.61
C LYS A 116 -29.53 3.13 51.54
N GLN A 117 -28.27 3.38 51.19
CA GLN A 117 -27.12 3.05 52.04
C GLN A 117 -27.03 3.97 53.26
N LEU A 118 -27.47 5.23 53.17
CA LEU A 118 -27.50 6.15 54.30
C LEU A 118 -28.41 5.66 55.43
N SER A 119 -29.52 4.99 55.11
CA SER A 119 -30.39 4.36 56.13
C SER A 119 -29.67 3.32 56.99
N GLN A 120 -28.60 2.70 56.46
CA GLN A 120 -27.78 1.74 57.19
C GLN A 120 -26.56 2.39 57.87
N LYS A 121 -26.08 3.52 57.34
CA LYS A 121 -24.88 4.24 57.78
C LYS A 121 -25.10 5.76 57.68
N PRO A 122 -25.74 6.39 58.68
CA PRO A 122 -26.10 7.81 58.60
C PRO A 122 -24.88 8.74 58.54
N ASP A 123 -23.76 8.37 59.18
CA ASP A 123 -22.53 9.17 59.21
C ASP A 123 -21.83 9.29 57.84
N MET A 124 -22.19 8.42 56.88
CA MET A 124 -21.60 8.36 55.54
C MET A 124 -21.86 9.65 54.74
N LEU A 125 -23.00 10.30 54.95
CA LEU A 125 -23.33 11.54 54.24
C LEU A 125 -22.37 12.66 54.63
N SER A 126 -22.16 12.85 55.93
CA SER A 126 -21.25 13.87 56.47
C SER A 126 -19.81 13.67 55.98
N GLU A 127 -19.33 12.42 55.93
CA GLU A 127 -18.02 12.07 55.38
C GLU A 127 -17.91 12.43 53.89
N TRP A 128 -18.93 12.13 53.09
CA TRP A 128 -18.92 12.37 51.65
C TRP A 128 -19.02 13.85 51.28
N ILE A 129 -19.70 14.64 52.12
CA ILE A 129 -19.72 16.10 52.02
C ILE A 129 -18.33 16.64 52.36
N ALA A 130 -17.72 16.21 53.48
CA ALA A 130 -16.39 16.66 53.90
C ALA A 130 -15.29 16.30 52.88
N THR A 131 -15.36 15.11 52.28
CA THR A 131 -14.40 14.62 51.29
C THR A 131 -14.72 15.05 49.85
N ASN A 132 -15.77 15.84 49.63
CA ASN A 132 -16.27 16.25 48.30
C ASN A 132 -16.65 15.09 47.36
N LYS A 133 -16.73 13.84 47.85
CA LYS A 133 -17.18 12.67 47.08
C LYS A 133 -18.62 12.84 46.56
N ILE A 134 -19.41 13.67 47.23
CA ILE A 134 -20.78 14.02 46.84
C ILE A 134 -20.88 14.60 45.41
N LYS A 135 -19.79 15.16 44.86
CA LYS A 135 -19.73 15.69 43.49
C LYS A 135 -20.01 14.65 42.40
N ARG A 136 -19.95 13.35 42.71
CA ARG A 136 -20.34 12.27 41.80
C ARG A 136 -21.81 12.38 41.35
N PHE A 137 -22.66 12.93 42.21
CA PHE A 137 -24.09 13.12 41.93
C PHE A 137 -24.42 14.45 41.26
N TYR A 138 -23.40 15.27 40.95
CA TYR A 138 -23.61 16.55 40.26
C TYR A 138 -23.76 16.32 38.75
N PRO A 139 -24.40 17.24 38.02
CA PRO A 139 -24.48 17.15 36.56
C PRO A 139 -23.09 17.12 35.92
N PRO A 140 -22.84 16.22 34.96
CA PRO A 140 -21.51 16.05 34.38
C PRO A 140 -21.11 17.28 33.55
N LEU A 141 -19.89 17.75 33.76
CA LEU A 141 -19.36 18.95 33.11
C LEU A 141 -18.77 18.70 31.70
N GLY A 142 -18.99 17.53 31.09
CA GLY A 142 -18.42 17.13 29.80
C GLY A 142 -16.91 16.82 29.80
N ILE A 143 -16.38 16.47 28.61
CA ILE A 143 -14.97 16.10 28.39
C ILE A 143 -14.07 17.34 28.50
N HIS A 144 -12.95 17.21 29.21
CA HIS A 144 -11.96 18.28 29.30
C HIS A 144 -11.32 18.54 27.91
N PRO A 145 -11.17 19.80 27.46
CA PRO A 145 -10.76 20.12 26.08
C PRO A 145 -9.38 19.57 25.67
N LEU A 146 -8.48 19.34 26.63
CA LEU A 146 -7.17 18.73 26.35
C LEU A 146 -7.27 17.24 25.98
N ILE A 147 -8.20 16.50 26.59
CA ILE A 147 -8.38 15.06 26.35
C ILE A 147 -8.87 14.83 24.92
N GLY A 148 -9.82 15.65 24.45
CA GLY A 148 -10.30 15.59 23.08
C GLY A 148 -9.20 15.86 22.04
N LYS A 149 -8.30 16.82 22.31
CA LYS A 149 -7.15 17.10 21.43
C LYS A 149 -6.15 15.95 21.38
N LEU A 150 -5.85 15.35 22.54
CA LEU A 150 -4.92 14.22 22.63
C LEU A 150 -5.45 13.00 21.86
N PHE A 151 -6.74 12.69 22.01
CA PHE A 151 -7.38 11.60 21.28
C PHE A 151 -7.34 11.82 19.76
N GLY A 152 -7.60 13.04 19.31
CA GLY A 152 -7.50 13.40 17.89
C GLY A 152 -6.09 13.19 17.32
N LEU A 153 -5.04 13.56 18.07
CA LEU A 153 -3.65 13.35 17.67
C LEU A 153 -3.32 11.84 17.55
N VAL A 154 -3.74 11.03 18.52
CA VAL A 154 -3.51 9.59 18.52
C VAL A 154 -4.19 8.93 17.32
N CYS A 155 -5.43 9.29 16.99
CA CYS A 155 -6.12 8.75 15.82
C CYS A 155 -5.37 9.05 14.51
N ILE A 156 -4.84 10.26 14.35
CA ILE A 156 -4.05 10.63 13.15
C ILE A 156 -2.80 9.77 13.03
N ILE A 157 -2.09 9.55 14.14
CA ILE A 157 -0.88 8.70 14.16
C ILE A 157 -1.20 7.26 13.77
N CYS A 158 -2.30 6.69 14.30
CA CYS A 158 -2.72 5.33 13.96
C CYS A 158 -3.07 5.17 12.48
N VAL A 159 -3.78 6.15 11.89
CA VAL A 159 -4.12 6.13 10.45
C VAL A 159 -2.86 6.21 9.59
N ALA A 160 -1.92 7.09 9.94
CA ALA A 160 -0.65 7.21 9.23
C ALA A 160 0.16 5.91 9.30
N ALA A 161 0.27 5.30 10.47
CA ALA A 161 0.96 4.01 10.65
C ALA A 161 0.31 2.88 9.85
N GLY A 162 -1.04 2.82 9.85
CA GLY A 162 -1.79 1.86 9.03
C GLY A 162 -1.55 2.05 7.53
N GLY A 163 -1.50 3.30 7.05
CA GLY A 163 -1.19 3.61 5.66
C GLY A 163 0.21 3.16 5.23
N VAL A 164 1.22 3.34 6.10
CA VAL A 164 2.59 2.88 5.85
C VAL A 164 2.64 1.35 5.76
N LEU A 165 2.01 0.65 6.70
CA LEU A 165 1.97 -0.82 6.69
C LEU A 165 1.28 -1.37 5.42
N PHE A 166 0.18 -0.75 5.01
CA PHE A 166 -0.52 -1.13 3.79
C PHE A 166 0.36 -0.92 2.54
N ALA A 167 1.07 0.20 2.44
CA ALA A 167 1.96 0.48 1.33
C ALA A 167 3.09 -0.57 1.22
N LEU A 168 3.67 -0.98 2.35
CA LEU A 168 4.71 -2.01 2.39
C LEU A 168 4.18 -3.37 1.91
N GLN A 169 3.00 -3.79 2.39
CA GLN A 169 2.38 -5.04 1.95
C GLN A 169 2.02 -5.03 0.45
N TYR A 170 1.50 -3.90 -0.03
CA TYR A 170 1.16 -3.73 -1.44
C TYR A 170 2.38 -3.81 -2.37
N TYR A 171 3.52 -3.28 -1.92
CA TYR A 171 4.78 -3.35 -2.68
C TYR A 171 5.32 -4.79 -2.76
N GLU A 172 5.36 -5.52 -1.63
CA GLU A 172 5.82 -6.91 -1.62
C GLU A 172 4.95 -7.83 -2.48
N ALA A 173 3.62 -7.66 -2.43
CA ALA A 173 2.68 -8.45 -3.22
C ALA A 173 2.82 -8.26 -4.74
N ARG A 174 3.48 -7.18 -5.19
CA ARG A 174 3.67 -6.87 -6.62
C ARG A 174 5.05 -7.24 -7.15
N LYS A 175 5.95 -7.81 -6.34
CA LYS A 175 7.18 -8.37 -6.88
C LYS A 175 6.82 -9.48 -7.88
N PRO A 176 7.32 -9.43 -9.12
CA PRO A 176 7.04 -10.49 -10.08
C PRO A 176 7.51 -11.83 -9.48
N PRO A 177 6.75 -12.92 -9.68
CA PRO A 177 7.14 -14.23 -9.20
C PRO A 177 8.53 -14.56 -9.76
N GLN A 178 9.46 -14.94 -8.89
CA GLN A 178 10.76 -15.42 -9.33
C GLN A 178 10.58 -16.80 -9.97
N ARG A 179 11.07 -16.95 -11.20
CA ARG A 179 10.96 -18.18 -11.99
C ARG A 179 11.68 -19.35 -11.32
N ALA A 180 12.84 -19.10 -10.74
CA ALA A 180 13.66 -20.10 -10.07
C ALA A 180 14.58 -19.47 -9.01
N ASP A 181 15.01 -20.26 -8.03
CA ASP A 181 16.07 -19.85 -7.11
C ASP A 181 17.42 -19.81 -7.87
N LEU A 182 17.95 -18.60 -8.03
CA LEU A 182 19.25 -18.36 -8.67
C LEU A 182 20.43 -18.40 -7.68
N SER A 183 20.22 -18.79 -6.43
CA SER A 183 21.27 -18.82 -5.39
C SER A 183 22.55 -19.53 -5.87
N ALA A 184 22.42 -20.62 -6.63
CA ALA A 184 23.55 -21.36 -7.20
C ALA A 184 24.31 -20.61 -8.31
N PHE A 185 23.69 -19.61 -8.95
CA PHE A 185 24.25 -18.81 -10.05
C PHE A 185 24.72 -17.43 -9.61
N VAL A 186 24.54 -17.05 -8.35
CA VAL A 186 25.05 -15.78 -7.83
C VAL A 186 26.58 -15.85 -7.80
N LEU A 187 27.22 -14.91 -8.49
CA LEU A 187 28.68 -14.80 -8.47
C LEU A 187 29.16 -14.58 -7.02
N SER A 188 30.24 -15.25 -6.61
CA SER A 188 30.89 -14.97 -5.34
C SER A 188 31.56 -13.60 -5.36
N VAL A 189 31.89 -13.06 -4.17
CA VAL A 189 32.64 -11.78 -4.07
C VAL A 189 33.96 -11.87 -4.82
N ASP A 190 34.66 -13.00 -4.70
CA ASP A 190 35.93 -13.23 -5.40
C ASP A 190 35.76 -13.28 -6.92
N GLN A 191 34.67 -13.89 -7.42
CA GLN A 191 34.36 -13.92 -8.85
C GLN A 191 34.06 -12.52 -9.39
N ARG A 192 33.31 -11.69 -8.64
CA ARG A 192 33.04 -10.30 -9.05
C ARG A 192 34.30 -9.45 -9.07
N ASN A 193 35.21 -9.66 -8.12
CA ASN A 193 36.49 -8.95 -8.05
C ASN A 193 37.47 -9.40 -9.14
N ASN A 194 37.39 -10.66 -9.57
CA ASN A 194 38.20 -11.26 -10.63
C ASN A 194 37.37 -11.50 -11.91
N ALA A 195 36.60 -10.50 -12.33
CA ALA A 195 35.66 -10.62 -13.44
C ALA A 195 36.32 -10.70 -14.83
N LEU A 196 37.60 -10.32 -14.95
CA LEU A 196 38.35 -10.30 -16.21
C LEU A 196 39.34 -11.46 -16.30
N GLN A 197 39.57 -11.95 -17.51
CA GLN A 197 40.62 -12.92 -17.77
C GLN A 197 42.01 -12.27 -17.59
N GLN A 198 42.88 -12.93 -16.81
CA GLN A 198 44.21 -12.41 -16.48
C GLN A 198 45.23 -12.66 -17.60
N ASP A 199 45.00 -13.69 -18.43
CA ASP A 199 45.83 -14.01 -19.58
C ASP A 199 45.13 -13.59 -20.88
N LEU A 200 45.60 -12.49 -21.46
CA LEU A 200 45.14 -11.97 -22.75
C LEU A 200 45.98 -12.54 -23.92
N SER A 201 47.04 -13.30 -23.64
CA SER A 201 47.98 -13.78 -24.64
C SER A 201 47.46 -15.05 -25.30
N GLY A 202 46.80 -14.88 -26.46
CA GLY A 202 46.37 -15.99 -27.32
C GLY A 202 44.87 -16.05 -27.64
N SER A 203 44.05 -15.18 -27.04
CA SER A 203 42.60 -15.12 -27.29
C SER A 203 42.21 -13.82 -27.98
N GLN A 204 41.62 -13.91 -29.17
CA GLN A 204 40.95 -12.77 -29.80
C GLN A 204 39.53 -12.67 -29.24
N TYR A 205 39.28 -11.66 -28.40
CA TYR A 205 37.95 -11.37 -27.88
C TYR A 205 37.22 -10.43 -28.83
N ARG A 206 35.94 -10.68 -29.07
CA ARG A 206 35.12 -9.80 -29.91
C ARG A 206 34.64 -8.58 -29.15
N TYR A 207 34.38 -8.74 -27.86
CA TYR A 207 34.00 -7.65 -26.96
C TYR A 207 35.07 -7.44 -25.88
N ILE A 208 35.56 -6.21 -25.77
CA ILE A 208 36.46 -5.81 -24.68
C ILE A 208 35.61 -5.05 -23.66
N LEU A 209 35.40 -5.68 -22.51
CA LEU A 209 34.61 -5.16 -21.40
C LEU A 209 35.52 -4.85 -20.21
N ASN A 210 35.14 -3.85 -19.43
CA ASN A 210 35.73 -3.65 -18.11
C ASN A 210 35.03 -4.52 -17.04
N ALA A 211 35.65 -4.66 -15.86
CA ALA A 211 35.13 -5.54 -14.81
C ALA A 211 33.70 -5.20 -14.36
N ARG A 212 33.35 -3.91 -14.36
CA ARG A 212 31.99 -3.44 -14.04
C ARG A 212 31.01 -3.88 -15.13
N GLU A 213 31.35 -3.70 -16.40
CA GLU A 213 30.51 -4.10 -17.53
C GLU A 213 30.28 -5.61 -17.58
N VAL A 214 31.28 -6.43 -17.23
CA VAL A 214 31.12 -7.89 -17.13
C VAL A 214 30.10 -8.25 -16.06
N ASN A 215 30.23 -7.69 -14.85
CA ASN A 215 29.30 -7.94 -13.76
C ASN A 215 27.89 -7.46 -14.10
N GLU A 216 27.74 -6.24 -14.65
CA GLU A 216 26.44 -5.69 -15.07
C GLU A 216 25.79 -6.52 -16.19
N THR A 217 26.59 -7.03 -17.13
CA THR A 217 26.08 -7.88 -18.24
C THR A 217 25.58 -9.22 -17.69
N TYR A 218 26.29 -9.83 -16.74
CA TYR A 218 25.85 -11.07 -16.08
C TYR A 218 24.59 -10.85 -15.23
N GLU A 219 24.51 -9.75 -14.48
CA GLU A 219 23.34 -9.38 -13.70
C GLU A 219 22.11 -9.15 -14.60
N LYS A 220 22.28 -8.49 -15.75
CA LYS A 220 21.22 -8.34 -16.75
C LYS A 220 20.74 -9.68 -17.31
N ALA A 221 21.64 -10.62 -17.59
CA ALA A 221 21.27 -11.96 -18.03
C ALA A 221 20.38 -12.66 -16.98
N GLN A 222 20.74 -12.57 -15.70
CA GLN A 222 19.94 -13.11 -14.59
C GLN A 222 18.58 -12.41 -14.46
N GLU A 223 18.54 -11.08 -14.59
CA GLU A 223 17.31 -10.30 -14.56
C GLU A 223 16.35 -10.69 -15.69
N TYR A 224 16.84 -10.78 -16.93
CA TYR A 224 16.04 -11.21 -18.08
C TYR A 224 15.53 -12.64 -17.92
N PHE A 225 16.35 -13.56 -17.40
CA PHE A 225 15.92 -14.93 -17.11
C PHE A 225 14.78 -14.98 -16.09
N GLN A 226 14.84 -14.17 -15.03
CA GLN A 226 13.79 -14.08 -14.02
C GLN A 226 12.49 -13.47 -14.56
N LYS A 227 12.58 -12.63 -15.60
CA LYS A 227 11.43 -12.04 -16.30
C LYS A 227 10.86 -12.94 -17.41
N GLU A 228 11.38 -14.17 -17.57
CA GLU A 228 11.04 -15.08 -18.67
C GLU A 228 11.38 -14.52 -20.07
N GLU A 229 12.37 -13.63 -20.14
CA GLU A 229 12.86 -13.02 -21.38
C GLU A 229 14.14 -13.72 -21.86
N ASP A 230 14.07 -15.05 -22.04
CA ASP A 230 15.23 -15.93 -22.32
C ASP A 230 16.02 -15.50 -23.56
N ASN A 231 15.36 -14.94 -24.57
CA ASN A 231 16.02 -14.47 -25.78
C ASN A 231 16.91 -13.24 -25.53
N LEU A 232 16.52 -12.35 -24.61
CA LEU A 232 17.35 -11.22 -24.19
C LEU A 232 18.47 -11.68 -23.25
N ALA A 233 18.18 -12.64 -22.37
CA ALA A 233 19.19 -13.26 -21.52
C ALA A 233 20.29 -13.94 -22.35
N GLN A 234 19.91 -14.69 -23.40
CA GLN A 234 20.84 -15.33 -24.34
C GLN A 234 21.77 -14.31 -25.01
N ARG A 235 21.24 -13.16 -25.45
CA ARG A 235 22.06 -12.08 -26.03
C ARG A 235 23.13 -11.56 -25.07
N GLU A 236 22.77 -11.31 -23.81
CA GLU A 236 23.74 -10.86 -22.79
C GLU A 236 24.78 -11.95 -22.49
N ILE A 237 24.36 -13.22 -22.44
CA ILE A 237 25.29 -14.34 -22.27
C ILE A 237 26.25 -14.45 -23.46
N ASN A 238 25.78 -14.35 -24.69
CA ASN A 238 26.64 -14.36 -25.87
C ASN A 238 27.69 -13.25 -25.82
N LYS A 239 27.31 -12.06 -25.36
CA LYS A 239 28.25 -10.96 -25.15
C LYS A 239 29.37 -11.36 -24.18
N LEU A 240 29.05 -12.02 -23.06
CA LEU A 240 30.04 -12.53 -22.10
C LEU A 240 30.92 -13.66 -22.66
N LEU A 241 30.32 -14.59 -23.41
CA LEU A 241 31.03 -15.74 -23.99
C LEU A 241 32.02 -15.32 -25.08
N ASN A 242 31.76 -14.19 -25.74
CA ASN A 242 32.63 -13.62 -26.77
C ASN A 242 33.46 -12.42 -26.25
N SER A 243 33.50 -12.20 -24.92
CA SER A 243 34.28 -11.13 -24.30
C SER A 243 35.48 -11.63 -23.50
N ASN A 244 36.30 -10.69 -23.02
CA ASN A 244 37.40 -10.89 -22.06
C ASN A 244 36.92 -11.20 -20.61
N ALA A 245 35.71 -11.71 -20.43
CA ALA A 245 35.20 -12.12 -19.12
C ALA A 245 35.97 -13.35 -18.60
N SER A 246 36.09 -13.49 -17.27
CA SER A 246 36.80 -14.63 -16.69
C SER A 246 36.09 -15.95 -17.00
N VAL A 247 36.88 -17.02 -17.12
CA VAL A 247 36.38 -18.38 -17.42
C VAL A 247 35.29 -18.81 -16.44
N ALA A 248 35.41 -18.44 -15.17
CA ALA A 248 34.41 -18.74 -14.15
C ALA A 248 33.04 -18.09 -14.45
N ILE A 249 33.02 -16.81 -14.86
CA ILE A 249 31.78 -16.12 -15.23
C ILE A 249 31.20 -16.72 -16.51
N GLN A 250 32.04 -17.05 -17.51
CA GLN A 250 31.59 -17.70 -18.74
C GLN A 250 30.99 -19.09 -18.47
N GLN A 251 31.57 -19.88 -17.57
CA GLN A 251 31.02 -21.18 -17.15
C GLN A 251 29.66 -21.02 -16.48
N ASN A 252 29.53 -20.08 -15.55
CA ASN A 252 28.24 -19.78 -14.91
C ASN A 252 27.18 -19.31 -15.93
N ALA A 253 27.57 -18.47 -16.89
CA ALA A 253 26.67 -18.05 -17.97
C ALA A 253 26.21 -19.25 -18.82
N ARG A 254 27.10 -20.19 -19.17
CA ARG A 254 26.73 -21.43 -19.87
C ARG A 254 25.79 -22.32 -19.05
N LEU A 255 25.99 -22.39 -17.74
CA LEU A 255 25.08 -23.16 -16.87
C LEU A 255 23.70 -22.51 -16.83
N LEU A 256 23.61 -21.17 -16.76
CA LEU A 256 22.33 -20.45 -16.82
C LEU A 256 21.57 -20.72 -18.13
N MET A 257 22.27 -20.77 -19.28
CA MET A 257 21.66 -21.11 -20.57
C MET A 257 20.94 -22.45 -20.59
N GLN A 258 21.37 -23.43 -19.78
CA GLN A 258 20.74 -24.77 -19.75
C GLN A 258 19.31 -24.75 -19.19
N TYR A 259 18.92 -23.66 -18.52
CA TYR A 259 17.58 -23.48 -17.96
C TYR A 259 16.65 -22.71 -18.90
N PHE A 260 17.14 -22.25 -20.06
CA PHE A 260 16.31 -21.55 -21.03
C PHE A 260 15.28 -22.49 -21.64
N VAL A 261 14.07 -21.98 -21.81
CA VAL A 261 12.98 -22.74 -22.39
C VAL A 261 12.92 -22.45 -23.88
N GLU A 262 12.83 -23.51 -24.66
CA GLU A 262 12.62 -23.43 -26.10
C GLU A 262 11.23 -22.83 -26.40
N PRO A 263 11.14 -21.74 -27.18
CA PRO A 263 9.87 -21.10 -27.48
C PRO A 263 9.06 -21.85 -28.55
N SER A 264 7.75 -21.59 -28.57
CA SER A 264 6.82 -21.91 -29.66
C SER A 264 6.24 -20.60 -30.22
N PHE A 265 5.46 -20.66 -31.31
CA PHE A 265 4.79 -19.48 -31.85
C PHE A 265 3.89 -18.77 -30.81
N ASP A 266 3.29 -19.52 -29.88
CA ASP A 266 2.42 -18.95 -28.83
C ASP A 266 3.19 -18.30 -27.67
N THR A 267 4.42 -18.75 -27.41
CA THR A 267 5.23 -18.30 -26.25
C THR A 267 6.33 -17.33 -26.64
N PHE A 268 6.59 -17.14 -27.93
CA PHE A 268 7.61 -16.22 -28.42
C PHE A 268 7.22 -14.75 -28.19
N LYS A 269 7.85 -14.10 -27.21
CA LYS A 269 7.57 -12.71 -26.82
C LYS A 269 8.49 -11.69 -27.48
N THR A 270 9.79 -11.99 -27.53
CA THR A 270 10.83 -11.02 -27.91
C THR A 270 11.73 -11.61 -28.98
N GLY A 271 11.82 -10.97 -30.14
CA GLY A 271 12.66 -11.39 -31.26
C GLY A 271 13.60 -10.28 -31.74
N PHE A 272 14.59 -10.68 -32.55
CA PHE A 272 15.53 -9.76 -33.20
C PHE A 272 15.26 -9.71 -34.69
N THR A 273 15.42 -8.53 -35.29
CA THR A 273 15.27 -8.34 -36.74
C THR A 273 16.48 -8.91 -37.49
N TYR A 274 16.29 -9.21 -38.78
CA TYR A 274 17.39 -9.66 -39.63
C TYR A 274 18.55 -8.65 -39.64
N SER A 275 18.27 -7.36 -39.78
CA SER A 275 19.31 -6.31 -39.81
C SER A 275 20.18 -6.32 -38.55
N GLN A 276 19.58 -6.44 -37.36
CA GLN A 276 20.31 -6.51 -36.11
C GLN A 276 21.24 -7.73 -36.07
N VAL A 277 20.73 -8.89 -36.48
CA VAL A 277 21.49 -10.15 -36.45
C VAL A 277 22.60 -10.14 -37.49
N ALA A 278 22.36 -9.57 -38.68
CA ALA A 278 23.36 -9.47 -39.74
C ALA A 278 24.52 -8.53 -39.39
N GLU A 279 24.28 -7.47 -38.61
CA GLU A 279 25.33 -6.57 -38.11
C GLU A 279 26.28 -7.28 -37.13
N ASP A 280 25.74 -8.14 -36.27
CA ASP A 280 26.51 -8.81 -35.23
C ASP A 280 25.98 -10.23 -34.93
N ILE A 281 26.36 -11.20 -35.77
CA ILE A 281 25.82 -12.57 -35.64
C ILE A 281 26.19 -13.23 -34.30
N TYR A 282 27.42 -13.05 -33.81
CA TYR A 282 27.85 -13.72 -32.57
C TYR A 282 27.12 -13.19 -31.33
N LEU A 283 26.65 -11.93 -31.33
CA LEU A 283 25.83 -11.40 -30.23
C LEU A 283 24.48 -12.11 -30.13
N TYR A 284 23.93 -12.57 -31.25
CA TYR A 284 22.62 -13.20 -31.33
C TYR A 284 22.69 -14.71 -31.60
N LEU A 285 23.86 -15.33 -31.45
CA LEU A 285 24.01 -16.78 -31.60
C LEU A 285 23.07 -17.51 -30.64
N ASP A 286 22.46 -18.61 -31.07
CA ASP A 286 21.50 -19.37 -30.26
C ASP A 286 20.22 -18.62 -29.83
N CYS A 287 20.07 -17.34 -30.18
CA CYS A 287 18.82 -16.63 -30.00
C CYS A 287 17.76 -17.14 -30.99
N TRP A 288 16.50 -17.04 -30.58
CA TRP A 288 15.35 -17.39 -31.40
C TRP A 288 14.85 -16.19 -32.19
N VAL A 289 14.44 -16.43 -33.43
CA VAL A 289 13.84 -15.41 -34.30
C VAL A 289 12.59 -15.94 -34.94
N MET A 290 11.67 -15.01 -35.21
CA MET A 290 10.47 -15.25 -35.97
C MET A 290 10.52 -14.36 -37.21
N TRP A 291 10.94 -14.92 -38.34
CA TRP A 291 11.12 -14.19 -39.58
C TRP A 291 10.14 -14.68 -40.65
N SER A 292 9.56 -13.73 -41.36
CA SER A 292 8.67 -13.98 -42.48
C SER A 292 9.39 -13.75 -43.80
N GLY A 293 9.05 -14.54 -44.82
CA GLY A 293 9.69 -14.45 -46.11
C GLY A 293 9.14 -15.46 -47.12
N ARG A 294 9.83 -15.59 -48.25
CA ARG A 294 9.53 -16.59 -49.29
C ARG A 294 10.67 -17.58 -49.44
N ILE A 295 10.32 -18.77 -49.92
CA ILE A 295 11.24 -19.88 -50.11
C ILE A 295 11.89 -19.76 -51.50
N ALA A 296 13.20 -19.90 -51.54
CA ALA A 296 13.97 -20.14 -52.76
C ALA A 296 14.87 -21.36 -52.58
N ASN A 297 15.31 -21.97 -53.68
CA ASN A 297 16.30 -23.06 -53.70
C ASN A 297 15.99 -24.19 -52.68
N SER A 298 14.75 -24.66 -52.64
CA SER A 298 14.32 -25.70 -51.70
C SER A 298 14.82 -27.08 -52.12
N GLU A 299 15.40 -27.80 -51.17
CA GLU A 299 15.83 -29.19 -51.29
C GLU A 299 15.16 -30.01 -50.18
N VAL A 300 14.55 -31.13 -50.55
CA VAL A 300 13.87 -32.03 -49.63
C VAL A 300 14.55 -33.39 -49.70
N THR A 301 14.92 -33.92 -48.54
CA THR A 301 15.37 -35.31 -48.40
C THR A 301 14.36 -36.07 -47.53
N ASP A 302 14.56 -37.37 -47.37
CA ASP A 302 13.69 -38.19 -46.50
C ASP A 302 13.72 -37.75 -45.03
N THR A 303 14.78 -37.04 -44.61
CA THR A 303 15.03 -36.70 -43.20
C THR A 303 15.23 -35.22 -42.94
N SER A 304 15.32 -34.38 -43.97
CA SER A 304 15.59 -32.95 -43.81
C SER A 304 14.94 -32.12 -44.91
N TYR A 305 14.79 -30.84 -44.59
CA TYR A 305 14.37 -29.81 -45.54
C TYR A 305 15.34 -28.64 -45.45
N SER A 306 15.85 -28.17 -46.58
CA SER A 306 16.67 -26.96 -46.66
C SER A 306 16.17 -26.01 -47.73
N CYS A 307 16.29 -24.71 -47.50
CA CYS A 307 16.00 -23.69 -48.49
C CYS A 307 16.70 -22.37 -48.16
N ASP A 308 16.66 -21.43 -49.10
CA ASP A 308 16.98 -20.02 -48.83
C ASP A 308 15.71 -19.26 -48.47
N LEU A 309 15.68 -18.67 -47.26
CA LEU A 309 14.61 -17.78 -46.83
C LEU A 309 14.91 -16.34 -47.27
N LEU A 310 14.05 -15.80 -48.13
CA LEU A 310 14.05 -14.40 -48.55
C LEU A 310 13.32 -13.54 -47.50
N VAL A 311 14.03 -13.12 -46.45
CA VAL A 311 13.46 -12.41 -45.30
C VAL A 311 12.88 -11.05 -45.73
N GLY A 312 11.67 -10.72 -45.24
CA GLY A 312 10.94 -9.49 -45.56
C GLY A 312 10.27 -9.48 -46.94
N TYR A 313 10.39 -10.58 -47.71
CA TYR A 313 9.86 -10.69 -49.07
C TYR A 313 8.47 -11.33 -49.14
N GLU A 314 7.69 -11.31 -48.07
CA GLU A 314 6.34 -11.89 -48.05
C GLU A 314 5.42 -11.26 -49.11
N ASN A 315 5.49 -9.93 -49.24
CA ASN A 315 4.68 -9.13 -50.17
C ASN A 315 5.34 -8.90 -51.55
N GLN A 316 6.47 -9.56 -51.84
CA GLN A 316 7.25 -9.40 -53.07
C GLN A 316 7.74 -7.97 -53.35
N LYS A 317 7.87 -7.12 -52.31
CA LYS A 317 8.27 -5.72 -52.47
C LYS A 317 9.77 -5.49 -52.26
N ARG A 318 10.34 -6.08 -51.21
CA ARG A 318 11.72 -5.84 -50.81
C ARG A 318 12.29 -7.06 -50.10
N VAL A 319 13.52 -7.43 -50.45
CA VAL A 319 14.28 -8.45 -49.70
C VAL A 319 15.16 -7.73 -48.70
N GLU A 320 15.03 -8.05 -47.41
CA GLU A 320 15.94 -7.58 -46.36
C GLU A 320 17.22 -8.40 -46.33
N GLY A 321 17.09 -9.71 -46.53
CA GLY A 321 18.20 -10.66 -46.48
C GLY A 321 17.85 -12.02 -47.08
N ILE A 322 18.89 -12.80 -47.37
CA ILE A 322 18.78 -14.18 -47.81
C ILE A 322 19.48 -15.03 -46.76
N VAL A 323 18.74 -15.94 -46.12
CA VAL A 323 19.27 -16.75 -45.02
C VAL A 323 19.00 -18.22 -45.29
N PRO A 324 20.05 -19.07 -45.36
CA PRO A 324 19.86 -20.52 -45.43
C PRO A 324 19.07 -21.01 -44.20
N LEU A 325 18.04 -21.81 -44.45
CA LEU A 325 17.14 -22.37 -43.45
C LEU A 325 17.19 -23.88 -43.57
N VAL A 326 17.39 -24.57 -42.45
CA VAL A 326 17.49 -26.03 -42.39
C VAL A 326 16.57 -26.55 -41.29
N PHE A 327 15.76 -27.56 -41.61
CA PHE A 327 14.99 -28.35 -40.65
C PHE A 327 15.47 -29.80 -40.65
N ASP A 328 15.53 -30.39 -39.45
CA ASP A 328 15.87 -31.81 -39.24
C ASP A 328 14.65 -32.74 -39.49
N SER A 329 13.74 -32.34 -40.38
CA SER A 329 12.56 -33.09 -40.77
C SER A 329 12.16 -32.76 -42.21
N ALA A 330 11.67 -33.77 -42.94
CA ALA A 330 11.11 -33.56 -44.27
C ALA A 330 9.82 -32.73 -44.19
N MET A 331 9.69 -31.72 -45.05
CA MET A 331 8.53 -30.83 -45.10
C MET A 331 8.07 -30.64 -46.53
N ASN A 332 6.77 -30.43 -46.71
CA ASN A 332 6.18 -30.06 -48.00
C ASN A 332 5.61 -28.65 -47.87
N LEU A 333 6.38 -27.66 -48.30
CA LEU A 333 6.02 -26.25 -48.28
C LEU A 333 5.82 -25.76 -49.70
N ASP A 334 4.79 -24.96 -49.93
CA ASP A 334 4.54 -24.33 -51.23
C ASP A 334 5.45 -23.10 -51.42
N PRO A 335 6.41 -23.10 -52.37
CA PRO A 335 7.30 -21.96 -52.57
C PRO A 335 6.57 -20.69 -53.06
N SER A 336 5.35 -20.83 -53.58
CA SER A 336 4.54 -19.72 -54.08
C SER A 336 3.86 -18.92 -52.96
N LEU A 337 3.83 -19.44 -51.73
CA LEU A 337 3.23 -18.79 -50.57
C LEU A 337 4.31 -18.31 -49.58
N PRO A 338 4.09 -17.16 -48.91
CA PRO A 338 4.97 -16.72 -47.85
C PRO A 338 4.90 -17.66 -46.64
N ILE A 339 6.01 -17.74 -45.91
CA ILE A 339 6.11 -18.51 -44.67
C ILE A 339 6.58 -17.61 -43.53
N THR A 340 6.21 -17.97 -42.31
CA THR A 340 6.78 -17.44 -41.07
C THR A 340 7.50 -18.56 -40.35
N VAL A 341 8.77 -18.35 -40.05
CA VAL A 341 9.66 -19.39 -39.49
C VAL A 341 10.05 -18.99 -38.09
N LEU A 342 9.82 -19.89 -37.13
CA LEU A 342 10.47 -19.87 -35.84
C LEU A 342 11.76 -20.68 -35.95
N GLY A 343 12.90 -20.00 -35.85
CA GLY A 343 14.22 -20.60 -36.02
C GLY A 343 15.22 -20.11 -35.00
N LYS A 344 16.23 -20.92 -34.75
CA LYS A 344 17.38 -20.58 -33.92
C LYS A 344 18.52 -20.07 -34.80
N ILE A 345 19.11 -18.94 -34.41
CA ILE A 345 20.27 -18.37 -35.10
C ILE A 345 21.47 -19.29 -34.91
N SER A 346 22.16 -19.61 -35.99
CA SER A 346 23.33 -20.47 -35.98
C SER A 346 24.37 -20.02 -37.01
N LEU A 347 25.59 -20.51 -36.84
CA LEU A 347 26.74 -20.21 -37.70
C LEU A 347 27.22 -21.47 -38.39
N THR A 348 27.39 -21.38 -39.71
CA THR A 348 28.09 -22.41 -40.49
C THR A 348 29.57 -22.45 -40.10
N GLU A 349 30.28 -23.51 -40.46
CA GLU A 349 31.73 -23.65 -40.23
C GLU A 349 32.54 -22.46 -40.80
N ASN A 350 32.04 -21.84 -41.87
CA ASN A 350 32.64 -20.68 -42.52
C ASN A 350 32.19 -19.33 -41.93
N GLY A 351 31.48 -19.32 -40.80
CA GLY A 351 31.04 -18.10 -40.11
C GLY A 351 29.85 -17.38 -40.77
N LYS A 352 29.15 -18.02 -41.72
CA LYS A 352 27.92 -17.46 -42.31
C LYS A 352 26.70 -17.80 -41.46
N LEU A 353 25.80 -16.83 -41.34
CA LEU A 353 24.49 -16.98 -40.72
C LEU A 353 23.66 -18.06 -41.43
N TYR A 354 23.05 -18.95 -40.66
CA TYR A 354 21.93 -19.78 -41.10
C TYR A 354 20.92 -19.92 -39.95
N LEU A 355 19.69 -20.33 -40.29
CA LEU A 355 18.67 -20.65 -39.32
C LEU A 355 18.50 -22.16 -39.21
N LYS A 356 18.57 -22.65 -37.97
CA LYS A 356 18.05 -23.98 -37.64
C LYS A 356 16.57 -23.83 -37.35
N GLY A 357 15.74 -24.25 -38.29
CA GLY A 357 14.29 -24.17 -38.20
C GLY A 357 13.71 -25.11 -37.15
N LYS A 358 12.74 -24.63 -36.38
CA LYS A 358 11.98 -25.43 -35.42
C LYS A 358 10.56 -25.67 -35.89
N SER A 359 9.87 -24.60 -36.25
CA SER A 359 8.51 -24.67 -36.75
C SER A 359 8.30 -23.62 -37.83
N VAL A 360 7.41 -23.92 -38.75
CA VAL A 360 7.04 -23.05 -39.86
C VAL A 360 5.52 -22.93 -39.91
N TYR A 361 5.06 -21.72 -40.20
CA TYR A 361 3.67 -21.42 -40.46
C TYR A 361 3.55 -20.95 -41.92
N GLN A 362 2.62 -21.57 -42.65
CA GLN A 362 2.25 -21.19 -44.01
C GLN A 362 0.72 -21.11 -44.07
N SER A 363 0.18 -19.91 -44.30
CA SER A 363 -1.26 -19.71 -44.40
C SER A 363 -1.81 -20.26 -45.70
N VAL A 364 -3.00 -20.85 -45.65
CA VAL A 364 -3.73 -21.38 -46.82
C VAL A 364 -4.11 -20.25 -47.79
N ASP A 365 -4.31 -19.02 -47.29
CA ASP A 365 -4.69 -17.85 -48.08
C ASP A 365 -3.50 -16.91 -48.38
N GLY A 366 -2.28 -17.29 -47.97
CA GLY A 366 -1.05 -16.50 -48.17
C GLY A 366 -0.86 -15.32 -47.21
N SER A 367 -1.65 -15.22 -46.13
CA SER A 367 -1.47 -14.23 -45.05
C SER A 367 -0.37 -14.62 -44.06
N THR A 368 0.39 -13.65 -43.54
CA THR A 368 1.35 -13.88 -42.42
C THR A 368 0.66 -13.69 -41.07
N LEU A 369 1.21 -14.30 -40.01
CA LEU A 369 0.74 -14.16 -38.61
C LEU A 369 0.82 -12.72 -38.10
#